data_AF-A0A3C1ENH5-F1
#
_entry.id   AF-A0A3C1ENH5-F1
#
_cell.length_a   1.000
_cell.length_b   1.000
_cell.length_c   1.000
_cell.angle_alpha   90.00
_cell.angle_beta   90.00
_cell.angle_gamma   90.00
#
_symmetry.space_group_name_H-M   'P 1'
#
loop_
_entity.id
_entity.type
_entity.pdbx_description
1 polymer ?
#
loop_
_entity_poly.entity_id
_entity_poly.type
_entity_poly.pdbx_seq_one_letter_code
_entity_poly.pdbx_strand_id
1 'polypeptide(L)'
;MFSAASRARVRLARHRALAHEWYNCYTICKMDRFEFDPKKNRLNKERHGVDLAWAQELWDETHAIIPAKNVAGESRCLILAKVEGKCYAAVFTRRNEAIRLISCHRADHRLEKVYESHVRSQEDA
;
A
#
# COMPACT_ATOMS: atom_id res chain seq x y z
N MET A 1 -30.47 -20.13 0.12
CA MET A 1 -29.74 -19.43 1.19
C MET A 1 -28.34 -19.13 0.67
N PHE A 2 -28.12 -17.89 0.24
CA PHE A 2 -26.89 -17.34 -0.35
C PHE A 2 -25.75 -17.34 0.68
N SER A 3 -24.46 -17.41 0.38
CA SER A 3 -23.69 -17.63 -0.85
C SER A 3 -22.24 -17.89 -0.42
N ALA A 4 -21.50 -18.64 -1.24
CA ALA A 4 -20.14 -19.10 -1.04
C ALA A 4 -19.11 -17.96 -0.86
N ALA A 5 -18.11 -18.22 -0.01
CA ALA A 5 -16.89 -17.43 0.10
C ALA A 5 -16.05 -17.55 -1.19
N SER A 6 -16.04 -16.49 -1.99
CA SER A 6 -15.22 -16.39 -3.20
C SER A 6 -13.79 -15.99 -2.84
N ARG A 7 -12.85 -16.95 -2.97
CA ARG A 7 -11.42 -16.68 -2.99
C ARG A 7 -11.05 -16.16 -4.39
N ALA A 8 -10.79 -14.86 -4.51
CA ALA A 8 -10.30 -14.27 -5.75
C ALA A 8 -8.87 -14.79 -6.04
N ARG A 9 -8.70 -15.48 -7.18
CA ARG A 9 -7.40 -15.91 -7.71
C ARG A 9 -6.84 -14.79 -8.58
N VAL A 10 -5.77 -14.13 -8.14
CA VAL A 10 -5.03 -13.19 -8.97
C VAL A 10 -4.25 -13.97 -10.04
N ARG A 11 -4.57 -13.74 -11.33
CA ARG A 11 -3.96 -14.38 -12.49
C ARG A 11 -2.74 -13.55 -12.93
N LEU A 12 -1.54 -14.09 -12.73
CA LEU A 12 -0.27 -13.44 -13.10
C LEU A 12 0.06 -13.64 -14.58
N ALA A 13 -0.01 -12.56 -15.36
CA ALA A 13 0.43 -12.52 -16.75
C ALA A 13 1.95 -12.31 -16.87
N ARG A 14 2.58 -13.09 -17.76
CA ARG A 14 4.02 -13.14 -18.07
C ARG A 14 4.49 -11.82 -18.72
N HIS A 15 5.73 -11.36 -18.47
CA HIS A 15 6.78 -11.11 -19.50
C HIS A 15 7.98 -10.26 -19.01
N ARG A 16 9.19 -10.84 -19.18
CA ARG A 16 10.53 -10.28 -19.48
C ARG A 16 11.17 -9.16 -18.61
N ALA A 17 12.09 -9.61 -17.74
CA ALA A 17 13.48 -9.13 -17.53
C ALA A 17 13.80 -7.67 -17.10
N LEU A 18 12.83 -6.84 -16.75
CA LEU A 18 13.01 -5.68 -15.85
C LEU A 18 12.21 -5.82 -14.54
N ALA A 19 11.69 -7.04 -14.32
CA ALA A 19 10.57 -7.30 -13.42
C ALA A 19 10.96 -7.59 -11.96
N HIS A 20 12.24 -7.76 -11.60
CA HIS A 20 12.59 -8.23 -10.25
C HIS A 20 12.38 -7.16 -9.16
N GLU A 21 12.61 -5.89 -9.45
CA GLU A 21 12.38 -4.80 -8.47
C GLU A 21 10.90 -4.46 -8.29
N TRP A 22 10.10 -4.67 -9.35
CA TRP A 22 8.67 -4.34 -9.40
C TRP A 22 7.79 -5.47 -8.82
N TYR A 23 8.18 -6.72 -9.03
CA TYR A 23 7.42 -7.90 -8.58
C TYR A 23 7.42 -8.07 -7.05
N ASN A 24 8.45 -7.54 -6.37
CA ASN A 24 8.54 -7.58 -4.91
C ASN A 24 7.51 -6.70 -4.20
N CYS A 25 6.88 -5.74 -4.88
CA CYS A 25 5.86 -4.88 -4.29
C CYS A 25 4.44 -5.49 -4.33
N TYR A 26 4.21 -6.49 -5.18
CA TYR A 26 2.86 -7.03 -5.46
C TYR A 26 2.55 -8.38 -4.80
N THR A 27 3.50 -8.99 -4.09
CA THR A 27 3.27 -10.28 -3.41
C THR A 27 2.90 -10.05 -1.95
N ILE A 28 1.63 -10.35 -1.64
CA ILE A 28 0.82 -10.04 -0.44
C ILE A 28 1.54 -10.25 0.92
N CYS A 29 1.47 -9.20 1.74
CA CYS A 29 2.22 -8.94 2.99
C CYS A 29 1.39 -9.14 4.27
N LYS A 30 0.64 -10.24 4.41
CA LYS A 30 -0.15 -10.47 5.64
C LYS A 30 0.71 -10.85 6.86
N MET A 31 2.00 -11.12 6.65
CA MET A 31 2.94 -11.64 7.66
C MET A 31 4.23 -10.82 7.75
N ASP A 32 4.28 -9.63 7.14
CA ASP A 32 5.51 -8.85 7.08
C ASP A 32 5.71 -8.04 8.37
N ARG A 33 6.96 -7.97 8.83
CA ARG A 33 7.33 -7.14 9.97
C ARG A 33 7.29 -5.67 9.56
N PHE A 34 6.51 -4.85 10.25
CA PHE A 34 6.51 -3.40 10.03
C PHE A 34 7.59 -2.70 10.86
N GLU A 35 8.32 -1.82 10.21
CA GLU A 35 9.38 -1.02 10.82
C GLU A 35 9.20 0.46 10.49
N PHE A 36 9.47 1.32 11.46
CA PHE A 36 9.52 2.77 11.25
C PHE A 36 10.44 3.42 12.28
N ASP A 37 10.97 4.58 11.93
CA ASP A 37 11.77 5.39 12.84
C ASP A 37 10.84 6.13 13.83
N PRO A 38 10.98 5.97 15.16
CA PRO A 38 10.10 6.63 16.13
C PRO A 38 10.14 8.17 16.07
N LYS A 39 11.27 8.77 15.70
CA LYS A 39 11.40 10.21 15.46
C LYS A 39 10.60 10.61 14.23
N LYS A 40 10.66 9.82 13.15
CA LYS A 40 9.81 10.06 11.97
C LYS A 40 8.33 9.87 12.27
N ASN A 41 7.97 8.88 13.10
CA ASN A 41 6.57 8.69 13.49
C ASN A 41 6.00 9.95 14.16
N ARG A 42 6.73 10.50 15.15
CA ARG A 42 6.33 11.75 15.83
C ARG A 42 6.18 12.92 14.86
N LEU A 43 7.18 13.12 13.99
CA LEU A 43 7.13 14.19 12.99
C LEU A 43 5.98 14.00 11.97
N ASN A 44 5.67 12.75 11.60
CA ASN A 44 4.56 12.45 10.71
C ASN A 44 3.22 12.76 11.39
N LYS A 45 3.06 12.35 12.65
CA LYS A 45 1.88 12.65 13.46
C LYS A 45 1.67 14.15 13.62
N GLU A 46 2.72 14.90 13.94
CA GLU A 46 2.67 16.36 14.07
C GLU A 46 2.26 17.04 12.76
N ARG A 47 2.74 16.56 11.61
CA ARG A 47 2.48 17.17 10.30
C ARG A 47 1.16 16.76 9.68
N HIS A 48 0.73 15.51 9.89
CA HIS A 48 -0.37 14.89 9.14
C HIS A 48 -1.49 14.35 10.02
N GLY A 49 -1.35 14.40 11.35
CA GLY A 49 -2.35 13.93 12.31
C GLY A 49 -2.48 12.40 12.38
N VAL A 50 -1.62 11.65 11.69
CA VAL A 50 -1.66 10.18 11.65
C VAL A 50 -0.31 9.56 12.01
N ASP A 51 -0.37 8.48 12.78
CA ASP A 51 0.79 7.68 13.15
C ASP A 51 1.15 6.69 12.03
N LEU A 52 2.44 6.49 11.80
CA LEU A 52 2.96 5.40 10.97
C LEU A 52 2.59 4.04 11.56
N ALA A 53 2.52 3.91 12.89
CA ALA A 53 2.04 2.67 13.51
C ALA A 53 0.61 2.33 13.07
N TRP A 54 -0.26 3.33 12.97
CA TRP A 54 -1.64 3.17 12.52
C TRP A 54 -1.75 2.84 11.01
N ALA A 55 -0.80 3.33 10.20
CA ALA A 55 -0.78 3.09 8.75
C ALA A 55 -0.68 1.60 8.34
N GLN A 56 -0.39 0.70 9.29
CA GLN A 56 -0.45 -0.75 9.08
C GLN A 56 -1.87 -1.23 8.73
N GLU A 57 -2.91 -0.56 9.26
CA GLU A 57 -4.32 -0.89 9.00
C GLU A 57 -4.69 -0.79 7.52
N LEU A 58 -3.92 -0.03 6.72
CA LEU A 58 -4.15 0.08 5.27
C LEU A 58 -4.01 -1.27 4.55
N TRP A 59 -3.27 -2.22 5.10
CA TRP A 59 -3.13 -3.57 4.53
C TRP A 59 -4.31 -4.49 4.85
N ASP A 60 -5.09 -4.19 5.88
CA ASP A 60 -6.27 -4.96 6.27
C ASP A 60 -7.51 -4.56 5.48
N GLU A 61 -7.51 -3.35 4.92
CA GLU A 61 -8.55 -2.84 4.05
C GLU A 61 -8.36 -3.24 2.59
N THR A 62 -9.41 -3.04 1.77
CA THR A 62 -9.23 -3.00 0.31
C THR A 62 -8.26 -1.88 -0.03
N HIS A 63 -7.16 -2.25 -0.69
CA HIS A 63 -6.07 -1.33 -0.96
C HIS A 63 -5.54 -1.45 -2.39
N ALA A 64 -4.95 -0.35 -2.86
CA ALA A 64 -4.19 -0.27 -4.10
C ALA A 64 -2.73 0.00 -3.78
N ILE A 65 -1.82 -0.78 -4.34
CA ILE A 65 -0.38 -0.55 -4.25
C ILE A 65 0.15 -0.13 -5.61
N ILE A 66 0.77 1.04 -5.65
CA ILE A 66 1.37 1.61 -6.87
C ILE A 66 2.84 1.97 -6.64
N PRO A 67 3.67 1.95 -7.69
CA PRO A 67 5.05 2.43 -7.60
C PRO A 67 5.09 3.91 -7.21
N ALA A 68 6.02 4.26 -6.32
CA ALA A 68 6.32 5.63 -5.95
C ALA A 68 7.70 6.04 -6.48
N LYS A 69 8.08 7.30 -6.26
CA LYS A 69 9.38 7.83 -6.70
C LYS A 69 10.53 7.09 -5.99
N ASN A 70 11.40 6.46 -6.78
CA ASN A 70 12.65 5.89 -6.29
C ASN A 70 13.57 7.01 -5.79
N VAL A 71 14.20 6.79 -4.64
CA VAL A 71 15.14 7.75 -4.06
C VAL A 71 16.40 7.01 -3.66
N ALA A 72 17.54 7.44 -4.19
CA ALA A 72 18.85 6.87 -3.88
C ALA A 72 18.94 5.34 -4.08
N GLY A 73 18.31 4.82 -5.13
CA GLY A 73 18.30 3.38 -5.45
C GLY A 73 17.34 2.53 -4.61
N GLU A 74 16.57 3.15 -3.71
CA GLU A 74 15.55 2.45 -2.93
C GLU A 74 14.19 2.53 -3.64
N SER A 75 13.68 1.37 -4.06
CA SER A 75 12.34 1.24 -4.62
C SER A 75 11.29 1.51 -3.56
N ARG A 76 10.39 2.45 -3.84
CA ARG A 76 9.30 2.83 -2.94
C ARG A 76 7.97 2.55 -3.58
N CYS A 77 7.02 2.21 -2.72
CA CYS A 77 5.64 2.00 -3.10
C CYS A 77 4.74 2.94 -2.30
N LEU A 78 3.60 3.24 -2.89
CA LEU A 78 2.50 3.94 -2.26
C LEU A 78 1.36 2.94 -2.09
N ILE A 79 0.89 2.76 -0.85
CA ILE A 79 -0.36 2.08 -0.57
C ILE A 79 -1.47 3.13 -0.39
N LEU A 80 -2.62 2.87 -0.98
CA LEU A 80 -3.84 3.65 -0.88
C LEU A 80 -4.95 2.75 -0.35
N ALA A 81 -5.65 3.16 0.70
CA ALA A 81 -6.80 2.43 1.24
C ALA A 81 -7.81 3.38 1.87
N LYS A 82 -9.09 2.98 1.90
CA LYS A 82 -10.13 3.72 2.64
C LYS A 82 -10.31 3.10 4.02
N VAL A 83 -10.06 3.87 5.07
CA VAL A 83 -10.34 3.52 6.47
C VAL A 83 -11.42 4.48 6.97
N GLU A 84 -12.50 3.96 7.54
CA GLU A 84 -13.65 4.76 8.04
C GLU A 84 -14.18 5.78 7.01
N GLY A 85 -14.26 5.38 5.73
CA GLY A 85 -14.75 6.24 4.64
C GLY A 85 -13.78 7.33 4.17
N LYS A 86 -12.54 7.35 4.69
CA LYS A 86 -11.51 8.31 4.33
C LYS A 86 -10.35 7.60 3.65
N CYS A 87 -9.92 8.08 2.48
CA CYS A 87 -8.78 7.55 1.74
C CYS A 87 -7.44 8.04 2.33
N TYR A 88 -6.57 7.13 2.70
CA TYR A 88 -5.23 7.42 3.21
C TYR A 88 -4.17 6.88 2.27
N ALA A 89 -3.01 7.53 2.31
CA ALA A 89 -1.87 7.21 1.49
C ALA A 89 -0.64 7.03 2.37
N ALA A 90 0.03 5.88 2.27
CA ALA A 90 1.29 5.64 2.94
C ALA A 90 2.40 5.25 1.97
N VAL A 91 3.57 5.85 2.15
CA VAL A 91 4.78 5.51 1.40
C VAL A 91 5.58 4.51 2.22
N PHE A 92 5.98 3.43 1.58
CA PHE A 92 6.80 2.40 2.19
C PHE A 92 7.88 1.90 1.22
N THR A 93 8.85 1.20 1.79
CA THR A 93 9.79 0.37 1.03
C THR A 93 9.80 -1.03 1.62
N ARG A 94 10.17 -2.01 0.81
CA ARG A 94 10.39 -3.37 1.27
C ARG A 94 11.89 -3.60 1.43
N ARG A 95 12.31 -4.03 2.63
CA ARG A 95 13.69 -4.43 2.91
C ARG A 95 13.67 -5.84 3.46
N ASN A 96 14.17 -6.81 2.70
CA ASN A 96 14.08 -8.24 3.02
C ASN A 96 12.60 -8.64 3.25
N GLU A 97 12.28 -9.07 4.47
CA GLU A 97 10.96 -9.52 4.92
C GLU A 97 10.22 -8.45 5.76
N ALA A 98 10.72 -7.21 5.75
CA ALA A 98 10.14 -6.11 6.50
C ALA A 98 9.60 -4.99 5.59
N ILE A 99 8.45 -4.43 5.98
CA ILE A 99 7.89 -3.22 5.41
C ILE A 99 8.36 -2.04 6.24
N ARG A 100 9.17 -1.18 5.64
CA ARG A 100 9.58 0.07 6.28
C ARG A 100 8.64 1.19 5.89
N LEU A 101 7.84 1.66 6.83
CA LEU A 101 6.94 2.80 6.66
C LEU A 101 7.75 4.10 6.71
N ILE A 102 7.51 4.97 5.72
CA ILE A 102 8.26 6.21 5.52
C ILE A 102 7.40 7.42 5.86
N SER A 103 6.17 7.47 5.36
CA SER A 103 5.19 8.53 5.61
C SER A 103 3.77 8.01 5.49
N CYS A 104 2.82 8.63 6.19
CA CYS A 104 1.40 8.37 6.05
C CYS A 104 0.63 9.69 6.17
N HIS A 105 -0.40 9.87 5.36
CA HIS A 105 -1.20 11.09 5.33
C HIS A 105 -2.57 10.84 4.69
N ARG A 106 -3.51 11.75 4.90
CA ARG A 106 -4.77 11.77 4.16
C ARG A 106 -4.47 11.93 2.67
N ALA A 107 -5.04 11.05 1.86
CA ALA A 107 -4.91 11.13 0.41
C ALA A 107 -5.60 12.40 -0.09
N ASP A 108 -4.96 13.09 -1.04
CA ASP A 108 -5.62 14.16 -1.78
C ASP A 108 -6.62 13.59 -2.80
N HIS A 109 -7.40 14.47 -3.42
CA HIS A 109 -8.41 14.09 -4.40
C HIS A 109 -7.81 13.38 -5.65
N ARG A 110 -6.54 13.60 -5.98
CA ARG A 110 -5.90 12.93 -7.11
C ARG A 110 -5.62 11.47 -6.75
N LEU A 111 -5.06 11.23 -5.57
CA LEU A 111 -4.79 9.89 -5.05
C LEU A 111 -6.09 9.13 -4.76
N GLU A 112 -7.13 9.80 -4.26
CA GLU A 112 -8.44 9.17 -4.05
C GLU A 112 -9.04 8.66 -5.35
N LYS A 113 -8.94 9.43 -6.44
CA LYS A 113 -9.34 8.96 -7.78
C LYS A 113 -8.55 7.75 -8.25
N VAL A 114 -7.24 7.72 -8.00
CA VAL A 114 -6.40 6.57 -8.36
C VAL A 114 -6.86 5.32 -7.62
N TYR A 115 -7.14 5.43 -6.32
CA TYR A 115 -7.70 4.34 -5.53
C TYR A 115 -9.04 3.86 -6.09
N GLU A 116 -9.98 4.78 -6.36
CA GLU A 116 -11.32 4.43 -6.86
C GLU A 116 -11.30 3.77 -8.24
N SER A 117 -10.42 4.25 -9.14
CA SER A 117 -10.21 3.60 -10.43
C SER A 117 -9.64 2.19 -10.27
N HIS A 118 -8.69 2.00 -9.35
CA HIS A 118 -8.09 0.71 -9.08
C HIS A 118 -9.12 -0.30 -8.54
N VAL A 119 -9.90 0.09 -7.52
CA VAL A 119 -10.92 -0.78 -6.91
C VAL A 119 -11.99 -1.17 -7.92
N ARG A 120 -12.48 -0.22 -8.73
CA ARG A 120 -13.48 -0.50 -9.77
C ARG A 120 -13.01 -1.54 -10.78
N SER A 121 -11.75 -1.43 -11.23
CA SER A 121 -11.17 -2.42 -12.14
C SER A 121 -10.99 -3.81 -11.54
N GLN A 122 -11.00 -3.95 -10.20
CA GLN A 122 -10.97 -5.25 -9.52
C GLN A 122 -12.38 -5.87 -9.36
N GLU A 123 -13.43 -5.05 -9.29
CA GLU A 123 -14.82 -5.51 -9.17
C GLU A 123 -15.40 -5.97 -10.53
N ASP A 124 -14.94 -5.37 -11.62
CA ASP A 124 -15.37 -5.69 -12.99
C ASP A 124 -14.70 -6.96 -13.58
N ALA A 125 -13.85 -7.66 -12.82
CA ALA A 125 -13.00 -8.78 -13.28
C ALA A 125 -13.33 -10.12 -12.60
#